data_AF-A0A2H5V7M3-F1
#
_entry.id   AF-A0A2H5V7M3-F1
#
_cell.length_a   1.000
_cell.length_b   1.000
_cell.length_c   1.000
_cell.angle_alpha   90.00
_cell.angle_beta   90.00
_cell.angle_gamma   90.00
#
_symmetry.space_group_name_H-M   'P 1'
#
loop_
_entity.id
_entity.type
_entity.pdbx_description
1 polymer ?
#
loop_
_entity_poly.entity_id
_entity_poly.type
_entity_poly.pdbx_seq_one_letter_code
_entity_poly.pdbx_strand_id
1 'polypeptide(L)'
;MVRAIDSSISRIQEVIDKLNRLDVPDNYKQATAAFRKSLEHELKGYEHFKRFVVSKDTNELDYFKIEFQLTLDYDKKFLNLLPKNP
;
A
#
# COMPACT_ATOMS: atom_id res chain seq x y z
N MET A 1 5.24 13.03 -14.86
CA MET A 1 4.53 11.80 -14.47
C MET A 1 5.44 10.83 -13.72
N VAL A 2 6.47 10.24 -14.36
CA VAL A 2 7.38 9.27 -13.69
C VAL A 2 7.99 9.80 -12.39
N ARG A 3 8.51 11.04 -12.37
CA ARG A 3 9.03 11.68 -11.14
C ARG A 3 8.01 11.77 -10.00
N ALA A 4 6.73 11.98 -10.32
CA ALA A 4 5.67 12.02 -9.31
C ALA A 4 5.42 10.61 -8.75
N ILE A 5 5.45 9.59 -9.61
CA ILE A 5 5.34 8.19 -9.19
C ILE A 5 6.53 7.79 -8.30
N ASP A 6 7.75 8.17 -8.67
CA ASP A 6 8.95 7.93 -7.85
C ASP A 6 8.82 8.58 -6.46
N SER A 7 8.34 9.82 -6.40
CA SER A 7 8.08 10.48 -5.11
C SER A 7 7.02 9.76 -4.28
N SER A 8 5.98 9.19 -4.89
CA SER A 8 4.98 8.41 -4.17
C SER A 8 5.58 7.10 -3.63
N ILE A 9 6.33 6.37 -4.46
CA ILE A 9 7.03 5.13 -4.07
C ILE A 9 7.92 5.38 -2.86
N SER A 10 8.77 6.42 -2.91
CA SER A 10 9.65 6.76 -1.78
C SER A 10 8.87 7.07 -0.50
N ARG A 11 7.80 7.85 -0.59
CA ARG A 11 6.97 8.20 0.57
C ARG A 11 6.26 6.99 1.17
N ILE A 12 5.72 6.10 0.34
CA ILE A 12 5.06 4.87 0.81
C ILE A 12 6.08 3.98 1.52
N GLN A 13 7.27 3.80 0.94
CA GLN A 13 8.34 3.05 1.58
C GLN A 13 8.73 3.62 2.95
N GLU A 14 8.87 4.96 3.06
CA GLU A 14 9.14 5.61 4.34
C GLU A 14 8.05 5.36 5.40
N VAL A 15 6.78 5.31 4.98
CA VAL A 15 5.66 5.00 5.89
C VAL A 15 5.73 3.52 6.33
N ILE A 16 5.99 2.59 5.41
CA ILE A 16 6.17 1.17 5.73
C ILE A 16 7.32 0.98 6.72
N ASP A 17 8.44 1.65 6.50
CA ASP A 17 9.61 1.58 7.38
C ASP A 17 9.30 2.12 8.79
N LYS A 18 8.52 3.20 8.88
CA LYS A 18 8.03 3.72 10.16
C LYS A 18 7.10 2.73 10.85
N LEU A 19 6.14 2.13 10.13
CA LEU A 19 5.23 1.12 10.67
C LEU A 19 5.97 -0.09 11.23
N ASN A 20 7.04 -0.52 10.58
CA ASN A 20 7.84 -1.66 11.03
C ASN A 20 8.65 -1.39 12.31
N ARG A 21 8.87 -0.13 12.67
CA ARG A 21 9.64 0.28 13.86
C ARG A 21 8.76 0.76 15.01
N LEU A 22 7.47 0.94 14.77
CA LEU A 22 6.53 1.37 15.80
C LEU A 22 6.29 0.25 16.81
N ASP A 23 6.34 0.60 18.09
CA ASP A 23 5.79 -0.25 19.14
C ASP A 23 4.27 -0.09 19.15
N VAL A 24 3.59 -1.09 18.59
CA VAL A 24 2.15 -1.06 18.38
C VAL A 24 1.45 -1.73 19.56
N PRO A 25 0.54 -1.03 20.26
CA PRO A 25 -0.24 -1.64 21.34
C PRO A 25 -1.05 -2.85 20.84
N ASP A 26 -1.24 -3.85 21.70
CA ASP A 26 -1.84 -5.14 21.31
C ASP A 26 -3.20 -5.01 20.60
N ASN A 27 -4.04 -4.07 21.05
CA ASN A 27 -5.36 -3.81 20.47
C ASN A 27 -5.30 -3.20 19.06
N TYR A 28 -4.15 -2.68 18.62
CA TYR A 28 -3.95 -2.13 17.27
C TYR A 28 -3.04 -3.00 16.39
N LYS A 29 -2.44 -4.09 16.90
CA LYS A 29 -1.47 -4.90 16.14
C LYS A 29 -2.05 -5.44 14.84
N GLN A 30 -3.26 -6.00 14.87
CA GLN A 30 -3.88 -6.56 13.67
C GLN A 30 -4.27 -5.49 12.65
N ALA A 31 -4.83 -4.36 13.12
CA ALA A 31 -5.15 -3.22 12.27
C ALA A 31 -3.88 -2.67 11.60
N THR A 32 -2.82 -2.46 12.37
CA THR A 32 -1.54 -1.97 11.85
C THR A 32 -0.91 -2.93 10.85
N ALA A 33 -1.01 -4.25 11.08
CA ALA A 33 -0.53 -5.24 10.12
C ALA A 33 -1.33 -5.22 8.80
N ALA A 34 -2.66 -5.02 8.87
CA ALA A 34 -3.50 -4.86 7.69
C ALA A 34 -3.18 -3.56 6.94
N PHE A 35 -2.99 -2.45 7.64
CA PHE A 35 -2.59 -1.18 7.03
C PHE A 35 -1.23 -1.27 6.36
N ARG A 36 -0.24 -1.91 6.99
CA ARG A 36 1.06 -2.16 6.36
C ARG A 36 0.91 -2.98 5.07
N LYS A 37 0.09 -4.04 5.09
CA LYS A 37 -0.18 -4.85 3.90
C LYS A 37 -0.83 -4.03 2.78
N SER A 38 -1.76 -3.13 3.11
CA SER A 38 -2.34 -2.20 2.14
C SER A 38 -1.23 -1.37 1.44
N LEU A 39 -0.35 -0.74 2.22
CA LEU A 39 0.76 0.06 1.69
C LEU A 39 1.77 -0.77 0.88
N GLU A 40 2.06 -2.01 1.28
CA GLU A 40 2.93 -2.92 0.50
C GLU A 40 2.35 -3.21 -0.89
N HIS A 41 1.02 -3.35 -1.00
CA HIS A 41 0.33 -3.52 -2.28
C HIS A 41 0.26 -2.20 -3.06
N GLU A 42 0.03 -1.06 -2.41
CA GLU A 42 0.05 0.25 -3.05
C GLU A 42 1.43 0.55 -3.67
N LEU A 43 2.51 0.23 -2.95
CA LEU A 43 3.89 0.35 -3.42
C LEU A 43 4.12 -0.45 -4.70
N LYS A 44 3.79 -1.74 -4.68
CA LYS A 44 3.91 -2.63 -5.86
C LYS A 44 3.06 -2.16 -7.02
N GLY A 45 1.84 -1.70 -6.73
CA GLY A 45 0.97 -1.09 -7.72
C GLY A 45 1.65 0.07 -8.42
N TYR A 46 2.23 1.01 -7.67
CA TYR A 46 2.95 2.14 -8.29
C TYR A 46 4.19 1.72 -9.07
N GLU A 47 4.90 0.66 -8.67
CA GLU A 47 6.00 0.10 -9.45
C GLU A 47 5.53 -0.43 -10.80
N HIS A 48 4.43 -1.19 -10.84
CA HIS A 48 3.80 -1.66 -12.07
C HIS A 48 3.28 -0.48 -12.92
N PHE A 49 2.61 0.49 -12.30
CA PHE A 49 2.11 1.67 -13.01
C PHE A 49 3.26 2.49 -13.62
N LYS A 50 4.39 2.63 -12.91
CA LYS A 50 5.60 3.26 -13.45
C LYS A 50 6.11 2.51 -14.68
N ARG A 51 6.20 1.17 -14.60
CA ARG A 51 6.62 0.33 -15.73
C ARG A 51 5.70 0.52 -16.93
N PHE A 52 4.38 0.47 -16.74
CA PHE A 52 3.39 0.77 -17.78
C PHE A 52 3.62 2.17 -18.41
N VAL A 53 3.82 3.21 -17.59
CA VAL A 53 4.04 4.58 -18.10
C VAL A 53 5.27 4.65 -19.01
N VAL A 54 6.33 3.91 -18.67
CA VAL A 54 7.59 3.87 -19.42
C VAL A 54 7.52 2.96 -20.65
N SER A 55 7.03 1.73 -20.52
CA SER A 55 7.08 0.70 -21.57
C SER A 55 5.84 0.63 -22.46
N LYS A 56 4.70 1.17 -21.99
CA LYS A 56 3.35 0.98 -22.56
C LYS A 56 2.88 -0.48 -22.59
N ASP A 57 3.50 -1.36 -21.82
CA ASP A 57 3.07 -2.76 -21.68
C ASP A 57 1.76 -2.83 -20.87
N THR A 58 0.68 -3.28 -21.51
CA THR A 58 -0.64 -3.37 -20.88
C THR A 58 -0.71 -4.41 -19.77
N ASN A 59 0.20 -5.40 -19.74
CA ASN A 59 0.27 -6.36 -18.63
C ASN A 59 0.64 -5.64 -17.32
N GLU A 60 1.53 -4.65 -17.38
CA GLU A 60 1.89 -3.83 -16.21
C GLU A 60 0.70 -3.02 -15.70
N LEU A 61 -0.19 -2.58 -16.60
CA LEU A 61 -1.43 -1.91 -16.19
C LEU A 61 -2.41 -2.89 -15.51
N ASP A 62 -2.47 -4.14 -15.95
CA ASP A 62 -3.31 -5.16 -15.31
C ASP A 62 -2.76 -5.60 -13.96
N TYR A 63 -1.44 -5.73 -13.82
CA TYR A 63 -0.80 -5.95 -12.51
C TYR A 63 -1.06 -4.79 -11.55
N PHE A 64 -0.97 -3.53 -12.03
CA PHE A 64 -1.36 -2.38 -11.22
C PHE A 64 -2.78 -2.48 -10.69
N LYS A 65 -3.76 -2.86 -11.54
CA LYS A 65 -5.17 -3.01 -11.10
C LYS A 65 -5.33 -4.08 -10.03
N ILE A 66 -4.61 -5.20 -10.16
CA ILE A 66 -4.64 -6.30 -9.18
C ILE A 66 -4.11 -5.80 -7.83
N GLU A 67 -2.93 -5.17 -7.82
CA GLU A 67 -2.31 -4.63 -6.60
C GLU A 67 -3.18 -3.52 -5.98
N PHE A 68 -3.81 -2.68 -6.80
CA PHE A 68 -4.73 -1.65 -6.33
C PHE A 68 -5.98 -2.26 -5.68
N GLN A 69 -6.55 -3.33 -6.23
CA GLN A 69 -7.67 -4.03 -5.61
C GLN A 69 -7.28 -4.61 -4.24
N LEU A 70 -6.08 -5.21 -4.14
CA LEU A 70 -5.57 -5.74 -2.88
C LEU A 70 -5.36 -4.64 -1.83
N THR A 71 -4.87 -3.46 -2.25
CA THR A 71 -4.77 -2.27 -1.40
C THR A 71 -6.13 -1.95 -0.76
N LEU A 72 -7.18 -1.85 -1.57
CA LEU A 72 -8.54 -1.55 -1.10
C LEU A 72 -9.11 -2.63 -0.17
N ASP A 73 -8.81 -3.90 -0.42
CA ASP A 73 -9.27 -5.00 0.42
C ASP A 73 -8.60 -4.99 1.79
N TYR A 74 -7.31 -4.65 1.85
CA TYR A 74 -6.60 -4.45 3.11
C TYR A 74 -6.99 -3.16 3.83
N ASP A 75 -7.33 -2.08 3.12
CA ASP A 75 -7.89 -0.87 3.73
C ASP A 75 -9.23 -1.15 4.40
N LYS A 76 -10.13 -1.87 3.73
CA LYS A 76 -11.39 -2.32 4.35
C LYS A 76 -11.13 -3.17 5.59
N LYS A 77 -10.16 -4.09 5.51
CA LYS A 77 -9.78 -4.93 6.66
C LYS A 77 -9.21 -4.09 7.80
N PHE A 78 -8.35 -3.12 7.51
CA PHE A 78 -7.81 -2.19 8.50
C PHE A 78 -8.93 -1.44 9.22
N LEU A 79 -9.86 -0.83 8.48
CA LEU A 79 -10.99 -0.08 9.04
C LEU A 79 -11.88 -0.96 9.93
N ASN A 80 -12.09 -2.22 9.55
CA ASN A 80 -12.87 -3.18 10.34
C ASN A 80 -12.16 -3.67 11.62
N LEU A 81 -10.83 -3.60 11.65
CA LEU A 81 -9.99 -4.00 12.79
C LEU A 81 -9.69 -2.87 13.76
N LEU A 82 -9.96 -1.61 13.37
CA LEU A 82 -9.84 -0.50 14.30
C LEU A 82 -10.78 -0.70 15.49
N PRO A 83 -10.30 -0.49 16.73
CA PRO A 83 -11.16 -0.49 17.90
C PRO A 83 -12.30 0.51 17.67
N LYS A 84 -13.53 0.03 17.73
CA LYS A 84 -14.69 0.92 17.74
C LYS A 84 -14.74 1.52 19.14
N ASN A 85 -14.69 2.85 19.24
CA ASN A 85 -14.94 3.51 20.51
C ASN A 85 -16.34 3.07 21.01
N PRO A 86 -16.46 2.66 22.29
CA PRO A 86 -17.75 2.42 22.91
C PRO A 86 -18.58 3.70 23.02
#